data_AF-A0A0A1AHU4-F1
#
_entry.id   AF-A0A0A1AHU4-F1
#
_cell.length_a   1.000
_cell.length_b   1.000
_cell.length_c   1.000
_cell.angle_alpha   90.00
_cell.angle_beta   90.00
_cell.angle_gamma   90.00
#
_symmetry.space_group_name_H-M   'P 1'
#
loop_
_entity.id
_entity.type
_entity.pdbx_description
1 polymer ?
#
loop_
_entity_poly.entity_id
_entity_poly.type
_entity_poly.pdbx_seq_one_letter_code
_entity_poly.pdbx_strand_id
1 'polypeptide(L)' 'MKILWVISLLCSAIGFIEGILGVFGAQSAPQQAAGAAMGVAWAVIPYCICRAIQQLRPREVIIKKEE' A
#
# COMPACT_ATOMS: atom_id res chain seq x y z
N MET A 1 -10.73 -5.70 -9.48
CA MET A 1 -9.28 -5.44 -9.27
C MET A 1 -8.88 -4.01 -9.59
N LYS A 2 -9.17 -3.47 -10.78
CA LYS A 2 -8.75 -2.10 -11.17
C LYS A 2 -9.12 -1.03 -10.13
N ILE A 3 -10.34 -1.07 -9.59
CA ILE A 3 -10.82 -0.11 -8.56
C ILE A 3 -10.01 -0.21 -7.25
N LEU A 4 -9.74 -1.41 -6.75
CA LEU A 4 -8.92 -1.62 -5.54
C LEU A 4 -7.50 -1.10 -5.72
N TRP A 5 -6.91 -1.32 -6.90
CA TRP A 5 -5.58 -0.81 -7.24
C TRP A 5 -5.57 0.72 -7.37
N VAL A 6 -6.62 1.33 -7.91
CA VAL A 6 -6.77 2.79 -7.96
C VAL A 6 -6.86 3.38 -6.54
N ILE A 7 -7.61 2.75 -5.64
CA ILE A 7 -7.69 3.17 -4.23
C ILE A 7 -6.33 3.04 -3.54
N SER A 8 -5.59 1.95 -3.78
CA SER A 8 -4.24 1.75 -3.25
C SER A 8 -3.24 2.80 -3.77
N LEU A 9 -3.35 3.18 -5.05
CA LEU A 9 -2.55 4.24 -5.64
C LEU A 9 -2.83 5.60 -4.99
N LEU A 10 -4.11 5.93 -4.79
CA LEU A 10 -4.53 7.17 -4.13
C LEU A 10 -4.06 7.22 -2.67
N CYS A 11 -4.18 6.10 -1.94
CA CYS A 11 -3.64 6.00 -0.59
C CYS A 11 -2.12 6.19 -0.55
N SER A 12 -1.39 5.61 -1.49
CA SER A 12 0.06 5.80 -1.57
C SER A 12 0.44 7.26 -1.84
N ALA A 13 -0.33 7.96 -2.68
CA ALA A 13 -0.12 9.39 -2.94
C ALA A 13 -0.37 10.25 -1.69
N ILE A 14 -1.42 9.94 -0.92
CA ILE A 14 -1.72 10.63 0.34
C ILE A 14 -0.62 10.36 1.38
N GLY A 15 -0.20 9.10 1.53
CA GLY A 15 0.88 8.71 2.44
C GLY A 15 2.23 9.38 2.10
N PHE A 16 2.52 9.57 0.82
CA PHE A 16 3.70 10.30 0.38
C PHE A 16 3.65 11.78 0.81
N ILE A 17 2.51 12.45 0.62
CA ILE A 17 2.33 13.84 1.01
C ILE A 17 2.40 13.99 2.54
N GLU A 18 1.68 13.15 3.28
CA GLU A 18 1.71 13.11 4.76
C GLU A 18 3.12 12.84 5.29
N GLY A 19 3.86 11.89 4.71
CA GLY A 19 5.22 11.58 5.12
C GLY A 19 6.18 12.74 4.93
N ILE A 20 6.07 13.46 3.79
CA ILE A 20 6.87 14.66 3.54
C ILE A 20 6.50 15.77 4.52
N LEU A 21 5.21 16.09 4.65
CA LEU A 21 4.78 17.15 5.56
C LEU A 21 5.13 16.84 7.03
N GLY A 22 5.00 15.58 7.45
CA GLY A 22 5.33 15.12 8.79
C GLY A 22 6.82 15.18 9.10
N VAL A 23 7.69 14.89 8.12
CA VAL A 23 9.15 14.97 8.29
C VAL A 23 9.65 16.43 8.23
N PHE A 24 9.17 17.22 7.27
CA PHE A 24 9.62 18.61 7.12
C PHE A 24 9.01 19.57 8.15
N GLY A 25 7.82 19.28 8.68
CA GLY A 25 7.15 20.07 9.70
C GLY A 25 7.51 19.70 11.15
N ALA A 26 8.29 18.63 11.35
CA ALA A 26 8.62 18.14 12.68
C ALA A 26 9.66 19.03 13.39
N GLN A 27 9.38 19.36 14.65
CA GLN A 27 10.26 20.16 15.51
C GLN A 27 11.24 19.31 16.32
N SER A 28 11.14 17.98 16.21
CA SER A 28 11.93 17.03 16.99
C SER A 28 12.21 15.75 16.20
N ALA A 29 13.35 15.10 16.47
CA ALA A 29 13.74 13.85 15.81
C ALA A 29 12.69 12.72 15.96
N PRO A 30 12.01 12.55 17.11
CA PRO A 30 10.93 11.56 17.24
C PRO A 30 9.73 11.87 16.33
N GLN A 31 9.36 13.14 16.15
CA GLN A 31 8.28 13.53 15.25
C GLN A 31 8.62 13.25 13.79
N GLN A 32 9.87 13.46 13.37
CA GLN A 32 10.31 13.08 12.02
C GLN A 32 10.18 11.58 11.80
N ALA A 33 10.61 10.76 12.76
CA ALA A 33 10.48 9.31 12.67
C ALA A 33 9.00 8.87 12.62
N ALA A 34 8.14 9.48 13.44
CA ALA A 34 6.70 9.19 13.43
C ALA A 34 6.02 9.59 12.12
N GLY A 35 6.33 10.77 11.58
CA GLY A 35 5.80 11.24 10.29
C GLY A 35 6.24 10.35 9.12
N ALA A 36 7.51 9.93 9.11
CA ALA A 36 8.01 8.98 8.13
C ALA A 36 7.31 7.62 8.24
N ALA A 37 7.12 7.10 9.45
CA ALA A 37 6.44 5.82 9.68
C ALA A 37 4.96 5.86 9.25
N MET A 38 4.25 6.96 9.54
CA MET A 38 2.86 7.15 9.12
C MET A 38 2.71 7.19 7.60
N GLY A 39 3.61 7.89 6.90
CA GLY A 39 3.61 7.94 5.43
C GLY A 39 3.84 6.56 4.80
N VAL A 40 4.78 5.78 5.36
CA VAL A 40 5.03 4.41 4.90
C VAL A 40 3.83 3.49 5.17
N ALA A 41 3.19 3.60 6.34
CA ALA A 41 2.02 2.78 6.68
C ALA A 41 0.86 3.00 5.71
N TRP A 42 0.61 4.24 5.29
CA TRP A 42 -0.42 4.58 4.31
C TRP A 42 -0.16 3.99 2.91
N ALA A 43 1.09 3.78 2.52
CA ALA A 43 1.43 3.13 1.25
C ALA A 43 1.40 1.59 1.36
N VAL A 44 1.90 1.02 2.45
CA VAL A 44 2.11 -0.43 2.59
C VAL A 44 0.83 -1.19 2.90
N ILE A 45 -0.02 -0.67 3.81
CA ILE A 45 -1.25 -1.38 4.25
C ILE A 45 -2.21 -1.64 3.08
N PRO A 46 -2.56 -0.64 2.24
CA PRO A 46 -3.49 -0.84 1.13
C PRO A 46 -2.92 -1.77 0.05
N TYR A 47 -1.60 -1.72 -0.17
CA TYR A 47 -0.93 -2.64 -1.10
C TYR A 47 -1.02 -4.08 -0.63
N CYS A 48 -0.74 -4.35 0.65
CA CYS A 48 -0.87 -5.68 1.25
C CYS A 48 -2.30 -6.22 1.15
N ILE A 49 -3.31 -5.38 1.42
CA ILE A 49 -4.72 -5.75 1.28
C ILE A 49 -5.07 -6.10 -0.18
N CYS A 50 -4.63 -5.28 -1.14
CA CYS A 50 -4.86 -5.55 -2.57
C CYS A 50 -4.24 -6.89 -3.01
N ARG A 51 -3.02 -7.19 -2.53
CA ARG A 51 -2.31 -8.44 -2.79
C ARG A 51 -3.03 -9.65 -2.20
N ALA A 52 -3.53 -9.55 -0.96
CA ALA A 52 -4.29 -10.60 -0.31
C ALA A 52 -5.60 -10.90 -1.06
N ILE A 53 -6.34 -9.86 -1.44
CA ILE A 53 -7.57 -10.01 -2.24
C ILE A 53 -7.29 -10.63 -3.62
N GLN A 54 -6.12 -10.34 -4.20
CA GLN A 54 -5.71 -10.95 -5.47
C GLN A 54 -5.46 -12.45 -5.36
N GLN A 55 -4.91 -12.92 -4.23
CA GLN A 55 -4.68 -14.33 -3.99
C GLN A 55 -5.95 -15.11 -3.62
N LEU A 56 -6.97 -14.42 -3.10
CA LEU A 56 -8.29 -15.01 -2.83
C LEU A 56 -9.11 -15.33 -4.08
N ARG A 57 -8.77 -14.74 -5.25
CA ARG A 57 -9.44 -15.13 -6.51
C ARG A 57 -8.86 -16.46 -6.98
N PRO A 58 -9.69 -17.53 -7.08
CA PRO A 58 -9.22 -18.84 -7.50
C PRO A 58 -8.53 -18.72 -8.86
N ARG A 59 -7.24 -19.08 -8.92
CA ARG A 59 -6.60 -19.39 -10.19
C ARG A 59 -7.23 -20.68 -10.67
N GLU A 60 -7.91 -20.64 -11.80
CA GLU A 60 -8.34 -21.83 -12.51
C GLU A 60 -7.10 -22.73 -12.68
N VAL A 61 -7.14 -23.90 -12.05
CA VAL A 61 -6.09 -24.90 -12.19
C VAL A 61 -6.25 -25.42 -13.61
N ILE A 62 -5.39 -24.94 -14.52
CA ILE A 62 -5.31 -25.44 -15.88
C ILE A 62 -4.77 -26.86 -15.77
N ILE A 63 -5.67 -27.84 -15.68
CA ILE A 63 -5.30 -29.26 -15.76
C ILE A 63 -4.87 -29.47 -17.21
N LYS A 64 -3.56 -29.45 -17.46
CA LYS A 64 -3.02 -29.96 -18.72
C LYS A 64 -3.42 -31.43 -18.80
N LYS A 65 -4.33 -31.76 -19.72
CA LYS A 65 -4.45 -33.12 -20.21
C LYS A 65 -3.20 -33.37 -21.05
N GLU A 66 -2.34 -34.25 -20.57
CA GLU A 66 -1.31 -34.90 -21.38
C GLU A 66 -2.06 -35.84 -22.34
N GLU A 67 -1.96 -35.56 -23.65
CA GLU A 67 -2.29 -36.51 -24.72
C GLU A 67 -1.12 -37.46 -24.94
#